data_AF-A0A919QG37-F1
#
_entry.id   AF-A0A919QG37-F1
#
_cell.length_a   1.000
_cell.length_b   1.000
_cell.length_c   1.000
_cell.angle_alpha   90.00
_cell.angle_beta   90.00
_cell.angle_gamma   90.00
#
_symmetry.space_group_name_H-M   'P 1'
#
loop_
_entity.id
_entity.type
_entity.pdbx_description
1 polymer ?
#
loop_
_entity_poly.entity_id
_entity_poly.type
_entity_poly.pdbx_seq_one_letter_code
_entity_poly.pdbx_strand_id
1 'polypeptide(L)'
;MDIKASGWDPHYHPEAQLADADIVLLTYVLNIIEDPDERRRTLLQAWGLARETIVVSTRLTWDKSRVKGEAFGDGIVTSRRTFQHLFDASELRSYVEDITGVRCVSATPGVVYAFKHDEARLSYLVRRIAPAAPWLASDDAASAIASVVDYTEQRGRVPRLEEMPAQMADLLAHVNTSELQRIVRASADIEKITEGVKRSTLSTLLFLGVELFNGRAPFACLPLSVQLDVRAFFTSYKEACRRSDRLLLKLRDDSYVRAAMSSSKVGKLTPTALYVHSRAVDHLPVVLRLYEHCASIAAGRPPEWTVAKLRHRGRGVSWLNYPDFDVDPHPRLRSSYMVDLAALQTSFMSYEESLNRPLLHRKHEFLHPDDPDVPKYRRLTDSELRAGLYTNPHLIGTEQGWEAELVRCGRELRGHRLVRRT
;
A
#
# COMPACT_ATOMS: atom_id res chain seq x y z
N MET A 1 -9.27 0.51 23.66
CA MET A 1 -9.65 -0.91 23.48
C MET A 1 -8.55 -1.73 24.10
N ASP A 2 -8.85 -2.43 25.19
CA ASP A 2 -7.88 -3.35 25.81
C ASP A 2 -7.96 -4.69 25.08
N ILE A 3 -6.88 -5.03 24.35
CA ILE A 3 -6.74 -6.34 23.70
C ILE A 3 -6.18 -7.30 24.75
N LYS A 4 -6.93 -8.37 25.07
CA LYS A 4 -6.43 -9.45 25.93
C LYS A 4 -5.47 -10.32 25.12
N ALA A 5 -4.24 -10.49 25.60
CA ALA A 5 -3.22 -11.31 24.97
C ALA A 5 -2.65 -12.31 25.97
N SER A 6 -2.35 -13.52 25.50
CA SER A 6 -1.64 -14.58 26.22
C SER A 6 -0.51 -15.10 25.35
N GLY A 7 0.61 -15.47 25.96
CA GLY A 7 1.79 -15.99 25.27
C GLY A 7 2.09 -17.42 25.68
N TRP A 8 2.71 -18.16 24.76
CA TRP A 8 3.29 -19.47 25.01
C TRP A 8 4.66 -19.52 24.37
N ASP A 9 5.63 -20.08 25.07
CA ASP A 9 6.99 -20.29 24.58
C ASP A 9 7.51 -21.64 25.10
N PRO A 10 8.05 -22.52 24.24
CA PRO A 10 8.47 -23.85 24.65
C PRO A 10 9.64 -23.86 25.64
N HIS A 11 10.40 -22.78 25.75
CA HIS A 11 11.56 -22.66 26.61
C HIS A 11 11.30 -21.73 27.81
N TYR A 12 10.76 -20.53 27.57
CA TYR A 12 10.59 -19.50 28.59
C TYR A 12 9.26 -19.56 29.32
N HIS A 13 8.24 -20.19 28.73
CA HIS A 13 6.92 -20.31 29.35
C HIS A 13 6.18 -21.61 28.97
N PRO A 14 6.80 -22.79 29.18
CA PRO A 14 6.28 -24.07 28.68
C PRO A 14 4.98 -24.50 29.37
N GLU A 15 4.74 -24.04 30.59
CA GLU A 15 3.54 -24.37 31.38
C GLU A 15 2.30 -23.57 30.97
N ALA A 16 2.41 -22.58 30.07
CA ALA A 16 1.22 -21.91 29.54
C ALA A 16 0.33 -22.91 28.81
N GLN A 17 -0.97 -22.83 29.06
CA GLN A 17 -1.93 -23.60 28.29
C GLN A 17 -2.13 -22.95 26.93
N LEU A 18 -1.91 -23.71 25.86
CA LEU A 18 -2.34 -23.32 24.53
C LEU A 18 -3.87 -23.32 24.48
N ALA A 19 -4.44 -22.18 24.10
CA ALA A 19 -5.88 -21.99 24.01
C ALA A 19 -6.23 -21.32 22.68
N ASP A 20 -7.45 -21.57 22.20
CA ASP A 20 -7.95 -20.94 20.99
C ASP A 20 -8.06 -19.43 21.19
N ALA A 21 -7.66 -18.68 20.17
CA ALA A 21 -7.73 -17.22 20.11
C ALA A 21 -8.29 -16.76 18.77
N ASP A 22 -8.97 -15.62 18.75
CA ASP A 22 -9.50 -15.05 17.50
C ASP A 22 -8.36 -14.75 16.52
N ILE A 23 -7.23 -14.26 17.05
CA ILE A 23 -6.00 -13.98 16.32
C ILE A 23 -4.83 -14.69 17.00
N VAL A 24 -4.06 -15.46 16.23
CA VAL A 24 -2.80 -16.06 16.68
C VAL A 24 -1.63 -15.34 16.01
N LEU A 25 -0.64 -14.94 16.79
CA LEU A 25 0.60 -14.34 16.30
C LEU A 25 1.73 -15.36 16.36
N LEU A 26 2.37 -15.64 15.23
CA LEU A 26 3.55 -16.48 15.11
C LEU A 26 4.73 -15.63 14.64
N THR A 27 5.33 -14.92 15.59
CA THR A 27 6.29 -13.85 15.33
C THR A 27 7.73 -14.33 15.47
N TYR A 28 8.47 -14.38 14.35
CA TYR A 28 9.87 -14.79 14.24
C TYR A 28 10.20 -16.22 14.72
N VAL A 29 9.18 -17.00 15.10
CA VAL A 29 9.32 -18.39 15.55
C VAL A 29 9.81 -19.30 14.42
N LEU A 30 9.26 -19.15 13.21
CA LEU A 30 9.66 -20.00 12.07
C LEU A 30 11.13 -19.82 11.67
N ASN A 31 11.74 -18.66 11.98
CA ASN A 31 13.13 -18.42 11.68
C ASN A 31 14.09 -19.29 12.51
N ILE A 32 13.68 -19.75 13.69
CA ILE A 32 14.58 -20.43 14.63
C ILE A 32 14.43 -21.95 14.65
N ILE A 33 13.46 -22.50 13.91
CA ILE A 33 13.23 -23.95 13.86
C ILE A 33 14.07 -24.56 12.74
N GLU A 34 15.05 -25.37 13.12
CA GLU A 34 16.02 -26.03 12.24
C GLU A 34 15.37 -27.10 11.36
N ASP A 35 14.58 -28.01 11.96
CA ASP A 35 13.90 -29.09 11.24
C ASP A 35 12.70 -28.56 10.45
N PRO A 36 12.68 -28.69 9.11
CA PRO A 36 11.54 -28.27 8.29
C PRO A 36 10.22 -28.95 8.67
N ASP A 37 10.24 -30.21 9.14
CA ASP A 37 9.04 -30.93 9.54
C ASP A 37 8.49 -30.43 10.88
N GLU A 38 9.37 -30.09 11.83
CA GLU A 38 9.00 -29.37 13.06
C GLU A 38 8.44 -27.97 12.74
N ARG A 39 9.08 -27.23 11.83
CA ARG A 39 8.65 -25.88 11.41
C ARG A 39 7.23 -25.93 10.84
N ARG A 40 6.97 -26.94 10.00
CA ARG A 40 5.65 -27.20 9.42
C ARG A 40 4.60 -27.55 10.48
N ARG A 41 4.91 -28.47 11.40
CA ARG A 41 4.02 -28.86 12.49
C ARG A 41 3.68 -27.68 13.41
N THR A 42 4.67 -26.83 13.70
CA THR A 42 4.50 -25.62 14.51
C THR A 42 3.51 -24.66 13.87
N LEU A 43 3.65 -24.40 12.57
CA LEU A 43 2.71 -23.53 11.85
C LEU A 43 1.29 -24.14 11.84
N LEU A 44 1.16 -25.45 11.61
CA LEU A 44 -0.15 -26.12 11.66
C LEU A 44 -0.81 -26.04 13.03
N GLN A 45 -0.04 -26.24 14.10
CA GLN A 45 -0.55 -26.15 15.47
C GLN A 45 -1.02 -24.72 15.78
N ALA A 46 -0.21 -23.71 15.44
CA ALA A 46 -0.60 -22.31 15.58
C ALA A 46 -1.87 -21.97 14.76
N TRP A 47 -1.99 -22.54 13.56
CA TRP A 47 -3.19 -22.39 12.72
C TRP A 47 -4.42 -23.08 13.31
N GLY A 48 -4.24 -24.18 14.04
CA GLY A 48 -5.31 -24.87 14.75
C GLY A 48 -5.92 -24.02 15.88
N LEU A 49 -5.09 -23.21 16.54
CA LEU A 49 -5.51 -22.33 17.65
C LEU A 49 -6.20 -21.04 17.18
N ALA A 50 -6.01 -20.65 15.91
CA ALA A 50 -6.61 -19.43 15.37
C ALA A 50 -8.08 -19.67 14.99
N ARG A 51 -9.02 -18.88 15.55
CA ARG A 51 -10.43 -18.93 15.16
C ARG A 51 -10.73 -18.12 13.90
N GLU A 52 -10.05 -16.99 13.71
CA GLU A 52 -10.28 -16.13 12.54
C GLU A 52 -9.03 -15.98 11.68
N THR A 53 -7.91 -15.57 12.27
CA THR A 53 -6.71 -15.16 11.52
C THR A 53 -5.43 -15.62 12.22
N ILE A 54 -4.45 -16.08 11.46
CA ILE A 54 -3.06 -16.19 11.92
C ILE A 54 -2.20 -15.13 11.24
N VAL A 55 -1.35 -14.47 12.02
CA VAL A 55 -0.33 -13.55 11.55
C VAL A 55 1.02 -14.23 11.70
N VAL A 56 1.69 -14.49 10.58
CA VAL A 56 3.02 -15.09 10.57
C VAL A 56 4.01 -14.01 10.16
N SER A 57 5.04 -13.78 10.97
CA SER A 57 6.12 -12.86 10.61
C SER A 57 7.48 -13.51 10.69
N THR A 58 8.35 -13.23 9.72
CA THR A 58 9.68 -13.80 9.65
C THR A 58 10.72 -12.76 9.25
N ARG A 59 11.98 -13.04 9.62
CA ARG A 59 13.14 -12.32 9.11
C ARG A 59 13.39 -12.70 7.65
N LEU A 60 13.79 -11.70 6.87
CA LEU A 60 13.93 -11.84 5.42
C LEU A 60 15.38 -12.03 4.98
N THR A 61 15.57 -12.55 3.77
CA THR A 61 16.90 -12.76 3.15
C THR A 61 17.76 -11.51 3.11
N TRP A 62 17.18 -10.31 3.05
CA TRP A 62 17.95 -9.07 3.07
C TRP A 62 18.59 -8.74 4.43
N ASP A 63 18.15 -9.39 5.52
CA ASP A 63 18.81 -9.29 6.82
C ASP A 63 20.06 -10.18 6.91
N LYS A 64 20.42 -10.93 5.84
CA LYS A 64 21.55 -11.85 5.85
C LYS A 64 22.87 -11.17 6.21
N SER A 65 23.10 -9.92 5.81
CA SER A 65 24.31 -9.17 6.21
C SER A 65 24.39 -8.91 7.72
N ARG A 66 23.25 -8.89 8.41
CA ARG A 66 23.13 -8.72 9.87
C ARG A 66 23.26 -10.05 10.62
N VAL A 67 23.24 -11.19 9.92
CA VAL A 67 23.37 -12.53 10.51
C VAL A 67 24.72 -13.13 10.12
N LYS A 68 25.66 -13.15 11.06
CA LYS A 68 26.98 -13.78 10.87
C LYS A 68 26.94 -15.22 11.41
N GLY A 69 27.31 -16.17 10.58
CA GLY A 69 27.28 -17.59 10.93
C GLY A 69 27.69 -18.49 9.77
N GLU A 70 27.68 -19.80 10.02
CA GLU A 70 27.95 -20.84 9.03
C GLU A 70 26.63 -21.35 8.46
N ALA A 71 26.62 -21.68 7.16
CA ALA A 71 25.44 -22.26 6.52
C ALA A 71 25.19 -23.67 7.09
N PHE A 72 23.93 -23.96 7.43
CA PHE A 72 23.52 -25.26 7.95
C PHE A 72 22.08 -25.54 7.48
N GLY A 73 21.85 -26.68 6.82
CA GLY A 73 20.56 -27.00 6.23
C GLY A 73 20.08 -25.90 5.27
N ASP A 74 18.86 -25.39 5.50
CA ASP A 74 18.25 -24.28 4.77
C ASP A 74 18.44 -22.91 5.48
N GLY A 75 19.29 -22.84 6.50
CA GLY A 75 19.51 -21.64 7.29
C GLY A 75 20.98 -21.38 7.63
N ILE A 76 21.17 -20.59 8.68
CA ILE A 76 22.48 -20.13 9.16
C ILE A 76 22.55 -20.39 10.67
N VAL A 77 23.63 -21.01 11.13
CA VAL A 77 23.94 -21.15 12.56
C VAL A 77 24.88 -20.02 12.96
N THR A 78 24.42 -19.17 13.87
CA THR A 78 25.21 -18.02 14.33
C THR A 78 26.36 -18.43 15.26
N SER A 79 27.29 -17.51 15.53
CA SER A 79 28.35 -17.72 16.52
C SER A 79 27.83 -18.01 17.94
N ARG A 80 26.57 -17.66 18.23
CA ARG A 80 25.89 -18.01 19.50
C ARG A 80 25.19 -19.37 19.45
N ARG A 81 25.45 -20.19 18.41
CA ARG A 81 24.84 -21.50 18.17
C ARG A 81 23.31 -21.47 18.07
N THR A 82 22.76 -20.40 17.50
CA THR A 82 21.33 -20.28 17.21
C THR A 82 21.07 -20.46 15.72
N PHE A 83 20.10 -21.28 15.34
CA PHE A 83 19.65 -21.42 13.95
C PHE A 83 18.83 -20.19 13.50
N GLN A 84 18.99 -19.79 12.24
CA GLN A 84 18.27 -18.70 11.58
C GLN A 84 18.01 -19.08 10.11
N HIS A 85 16.79 -19.48 9.79
CA HIS A 85 16.31 -19.53 8.41
C HIS A 85 15.71 -18.18 8.03
N LEU A 86 16.15 -17.58 6.92
CA LEU A 86 15.67 -16.28 6.44
C LEU A 86 14.82 -16.50 5.19
N PHE A 87 13.61 -15.96 5.18
CA PHE A 87 12.66 -16.19 4.09
C PHE A 87 12.79 -15.11 3.01
N ASP A 88 12.56 -15.48 1.75
CA ASP A 88 12.16 -14.47 0.76
C ASP A 88 10.69 -14.07 0.98
N ALA A 89 10.32 -12.85 0.57
CA ALA A 89 8.98 -12.34 0.85
C ALA A 89 7.87 -13.15 0.18
N SER A 90 8.11 -13.66 -1.03
CA SER A 90 7.19 -14.56 -1.74
C SER A 90 7.20 -15.98 -1.16
N GLU A 91 8.36 -16.44 -0.70
CA GLU A 91 8.54 -17.78 -0.10
C GLU A 91 7.71 -17.92 1.17
N LEU A 92 7.75 -16.92 2.07
CA LEU A 92 6.93 -16.95 3.28
C LEU A 92 5.44 -17.11 2.96
N ARG A 93 4.96 -16.37 1.95
CA ARG A 93 3.56 -16.45 1.54
C ARG A 93 3.22 -17.85 1.04
N SER A 94 3.99 -18.40 0.11
CA SER A 94 3.79 -19.75 -0.41
C SER A 94 3.81 -20.79 0.72
N TYR A 95 4.77 -20.68 1.63
CA TYR A 95 4.91 -21.58 2.78
C TYR A 95 3.65 -21.60 3.65
N VAL A 96 3.08 -20.42 3.95
CA VAL A 96 1.86 -20.33 4.76
C VAL A 96 0.63 -20.82 3.97
N GLU A 97 0.51 -20.48 2.69
CA GLU A 97 -0.59 -20.94 1.83
C GLU A 97 -0.61 -22.48 1.70
N ASP A 98 0.55 -23.09 1.44
CA ASP A 98 0.69 -24.54 1.25
C ASP A 98 0.37 -25.33 2.53
N ILE A 99 0.71 -24.78 3.69
CA ILE A 99 0.50 -25.44 4.98
C ILE A 99 -0.93 -25.25 5.49
N THR A 100 -1.46 -24.03 5.41
CA THR A 100 -2.80 -23.72 5.94
C THR A 100 -3.93 -24.10 4.98
N GLY A 101 -3.63 -24.25 3.69
CA GLY A 101 -4.59 -24.54 2.63
C GLY A 101 -5.51 -23.37 2.29
N VAL A 102 -5.24 -22.16 2.82
CA VAL A 102 -6.05 -20.96 2.58
C VAL A 102 -5.24 -19.87 1.88
N ARG A 103 -5.96 -18.95 1.25
CA ARG A 103 -5.37 -17.80 0.54
C ARG A 103 -4.85 -16.78 1.54
N CYS A 104 -3.62 -16.32 1.33
CA CYS A 104 -2.97 -15.40 2.24
C CYS A 104 -2.89 -13.98 1.67
N VAL A 105 -2.60 -13.02 2.56
CA VAL A 105 -2.32 -11.64 2.19
C VAL A 105 -0.97 -11.21 2.76
N SER A 106 -0.06 -10.76 1.89
CA SER A 106 1.19 -10.14 2.30
C SER A 106 0.92 -8.70 2.77
N ALA A 107 0.90 -8.50 4.09
CA ALA A 107 0.58 -7.21 4.70
C ALA A 107 1.72 -6.20 4.49
N THR A 108 2.94 -6.65 4.79
CA THR A 108 4.22 -5.98 4.58
C THR A 108 5.25 -7.08 4.29
N PRO A 109 6.43 -6.79 3.71
CA PRO A 109 7.43 -7.81 3.53
C PRO A 109 7.74 -8.54 4.84
N GLY A 110 7.73 -9.88 4.78
CA GLY A 110 8.00 -10.73 5.94
C GLY A 110 6.83 -10.84 6.92
N VAL A 111 5.63 -10.35 6.57
CA VAL A 111 4.42 -10.51 7.37
C VAL A 111 3.26 -10.95 6.48
N VAL A 112 2.72 -12.13 6.78
CA VAL A 112 1.64 -12.77 6.03
C VAL A 112 0.46 -13.04 6.94
N TYR A 113 -0.74 -12.69 6.48
CA TYR A 113 -2.00 -12.98 7.16
C TYR A 113 -2.71 -14.12 6.42
N ALA A 114 -3.09 -15.16 7.16
CA ALA A 114 -3.95 -16.23 6.65
C ALA A 114 -5.29 -16.18 7.40
N PHE A 115 -6.39 -16.15 6.64
CA PHE A 115 -7.74 -15.98 7.16
C PHE A 115 -8.54 -17.27 7.01
N LYS A 116 -9.30 -17.67 8.05
CA LYS A 116 -10.19 -18.84 8.01
C LYS A 116 -11.37 -18.61 7.06
N HIS A 117 -11.77 -17.35 6.91
CA HIS A 117 -12.95 -16.95 6.17
C HIS A 117 -12.61 -15.86 5.14
N ASP A 118 -13.18 -15.98 3.95
CA ASP A 118 -12.94 -15.04 2.85
C ASP A 118 -13.51 -13.64 3.18
N GLU A 119 -14.59 -13.54 3.94
CA GLU A 119 -15.21 -12.28 4.34
C GLU A 119 -14.23 -11.36 5.09
N ALA A 120 -13.47 -11.93 6.03
CA ALA A 120 -12.46 -11.20 6.80
C ALA A 120 -11.30 -10.74 5.90
N ARG A 121 -10.81 -11.65 5.04
CA ARG A 121 -9.76 -11.38 4.06
C ARG A 121 -10.15 -10.26 3.08
N LEU A 122 -11.35 -10.32 2.53
CA LEU A 122 -11.85 -9.35 1.57
C LEU A 122 -12.12 -7.99 2.22
N SER A 123 -12.64 -8.00 3.45
CA SER A 123 -12.80 -6.77 4.25
C SER A 123 -11.45 -6.09 4.50
N TYR A 124 -10.41 -6.86 4.81
CA TYR A 124 -9.04 -6.34 4.93
C TYR A 124 -8.53 -5.72 3.61
N LEU A 125 -8.74 -6.39 2.48
CA LEU A 125 -8.32 -5.90 1.16
C LEU A 125 -9.04 -4.61 0.76
N VAL A 126 -10.37 -4.53 0.93
CA VAL A 126 -11.14 -3.32 0.59
C VAL A 126 -10.63 -2.11 1.38
N ARG A 127 -10.41 -2.25 2.68
CA ARG A 127 -9.91 -1.16 3.55
C ARG A 127 -8.59 -0.58 3.05
N ARG A 128 -7.74 -1.39 2.41
CA ARG A 128 -6.44 -0.95 1.86
C ARG A 128 -6.52 -0.34 0.47
N ILE A 129 -7.51 -0.70 -0.33
CA ILE A 129 -7.63 -0.28 -1.74
C ILE A 129 -8.52 0.95 -1.89
N ALA A 130 -9.64 0.93 -1.15
CA ALA A 130 -10.65 1.97 -1.15
C ALA A 130 -11.16 2.12 0.28
N PRO A 131 -10.44 2.89 1.12
CA PRO A 131 -10.91 3.25 2.46
C PRO A 131 -12.34 3.77 2.38
N ALA A 132 -13.15 3.42 3.38
CA ALA A 132 -14.52 3.91 3.45
C ALA A 132 -14.52 5.44 3.50
N ALA A 133 -15.41 6.06 2.74
CA ALA A 133 -15.67 7.49 2.84
C ALA A 133 -16.08 7.81 4.29
N PRO A 134 -15.42 8.75 4.97
CA PRO A 134 -15.85 9.16 6.30
C PRO A 134 -17.23 9.81 6.20
N TRP A 135 -18.10 9.47 7.15
CA TRP A 135 -19.36 10.18 7.32
C TRP A 135 -19.09 11.52 8.00
N LEU A 136 -19.83 12.56 7.63
CA LEU A 136 -19.80 13.84 8.33
C LEU A 136 -20.44 13.66 9.72
N ALA A 137 -19.89 14.35 10.71
CA ALA A 137 -20.48 14.38 12.05
C ALA A 137 -21.92 14.92 11.96
N SER A 138 -22.83 14.24 12.66
CA SER A 138 -24.26 14.51 12.59
C SER A 138 -24.85 14.51 14.00
N ASP A 139 -25.44 15.63 14.40
CA ASP A 139 -26.05 15.83 15.72
C ASP A 139 -27.59 15.91 15.65
N ASP A 140 -28.13 16.13 14.46
CA ASP A 140 -29.56 16.27 14.18
C ASP A 140 -29.93 15.67 12.80
N ALA A 141 -31.23 15.65 12.48
CA ALA A 141 -31.71 15.11 11.20
C ALA A 141 -31.18 15.90 9.99
N ALA A 142 -30.97 17.22 10.11
CA ALA A 142 -30.52 18.06 9.00
C ALA A 142 -29.04 17.78 8.65
N SER A 143 -28.18 17.71 9.66
CA SER A 143 -26.77 17.31 9.53
C SER A 143 -26.62 15.87 9.05
N ALA A 144 -27.48 14.95 9.51
CA ALA A 144 -27.54 13.58 9.00
C ALA A 144 -27.91 13.54 7.51
N ILE A 145 -28.91 14.30 7.06
CA ILE A 145 -29.26 14.43 5.63
C ILE A 145 -28.07 14.99 4.83
N ALA A 146 -27.39 16.02 5.34
CA ALA A 146 -26.21 16.59 4.69
C ALA A 146 -25.08 15.55 4.56
N SER A 147 -24.87 14.71 5.59
CA SER A 147 -23.91 13.61 5.51
C SER A 147 -24.30 12.55 4.47
N VAL A 148 -25.60 12.27 4.29
CA VAL A 148 -26.09 11.36 3.24
C VAL A 148 -25.90 11.96 1.85
N VAL A 149 -26.09 13.28 1.69
CA VAL A 149 -25.80 14.01 0.45
C VAL A 149 -24.32 13.91 0.11
N ASP A 150 -23.43 14.23 1.05
CA ASP A 150 -21.98 14.13 0.87
C ASP A 150 -21.54 12.70 0.52
N TYR A 151 -22.05 11.68 1.24
CA TYR A 151 -21.79 10.28 0.89
C TYR A 151 -22.24 9.97 -0.56
N THR A 152 -23.42 10.46 -0.96
CA THR A 152 -23.98 10.23 -2.30
C THR A 152 -23.12 10.88 -3.37
N GLU A 153 -22.63 12.10 -3.14
CA GLU A 153 -21.70 12.81 -4.02
C GLU A 153 -20.37 12.05 -4.14
N GLN A 154 -19.80 11.60 -3.02
CA GLN A 154 -18.51 10.91 -3.00
C GLN A 154 -18.56 9.51 -3.63
N ARG A 155 -19.67 8.79 -3.46
CA ARG A 155 -19.82 7.38 -3.86
C ARG A 155 -20.57 7.22 -5.18
N GLY A 156 -21.30 8.24 -5.62
CA GLY A 156 -22.13 8.21 -6.83
C GLY A 156 -23.43 7.41 -6.69
N ARG A 157 -23.79 7.02 -5.46
CA ARG A 157 -25.04 6.29 -5.15
C ARG A 157 -25.51 6.61 -3.73
N VAL A 158 -26.82 6.55 -3.52
CA VAL A 158 -27.42 6.71 -2.19
C VAL A 158 -27.02 5.51 -1.31
N PRO A 159 -26.66 5.73 -0.03
CA PRO A 159 -26.32 4.66 0.90
C PRO A 159 -27.52 3.80 1.28
N ARG A 160 -27.25 2.54 1.68
CA ARG A 160 -28.22 1.69 2.39
C ARG A 160 -28.18 1.97 3.88
N LEU A 161 -29.24 1.62 4.61
CA LEU A 161 -29.33 1.81 6.07
C LEU A 161 -28.20 1.05 6.78
N GLU A 162 -27.87 -0.14 6.30
CA GLU A 162 -26.82 -1.00 6.84
C GLU A 162 -25.39 -0.43 6.63
N GLU A 163 -25.23 0.59 5.78
CA GLU A 163 -23.96 1.31 5.60
C GLU A 163 -23.83 2.52 6.56
N MET A 164 -24.94 2.94 7.16
CA MET A 164 -25.00 4.14 8.00
C MET A 164 -24.50 3.85 9.42
N PRO A 165 -23.81 4.80 10.07
CA PRO A 165 -23.57 4.73 11.51
C PRO A 165 -24.91 4.65 12.28
N ALA A 166 -24.96 3.83 13.33
CA ALA A 166 -26.20 3.58 14.08
C ALA A 166 -26.86 4.88 14.59
N GLN A 167 -26.07 5.79 15.17
CA GLN A 167 -26.57 7.10 15.63
C GLN A 167 -27.21 7.91 14.51
N MET A 168 -26.64 7.88 13.30
CA MET A 168 -27.18 8.61 12.15
C MET A 168 -28.47 7.95 11.64
N ALA A 169 -28.54 6.62 11.68
CA ALA A 169 -29.78 5.89 11.37
C ALA A 169 -30.90 6.27 12.34
N ASP A 170 -30.59 6.42 13.64
CA ASP A 170 -31.55 6.86 14.66
C ASP A 170 -32.06 8.28 14.42
N LEU A 171 -31.17 9.22 14.07
CA LEU A 171 -31.53 10.60 13.72
C LEU A 171 -32.47 10.68 12.50
N LEU A 172 -32.38 9.70 11.59
CA LEU A 172 -33.19 9.63 10.38
C LEU A 172 -34.40 8.70 10.51
N ALA A 173 -34.65 8.07 11.67
CA ALA A 173 -35.71 7.09 11.85
C ALA A 173 -37.12 7.63 11.55
N HIS A 174 -37.33 8.94 11.71
CA HIS A 174 -38.60 9.62 11.44
C HIS A 174 -38.75 10.07 9.98
N VAL A 175 -37.69 10.00 9.17
CA VAL A 175 -37.70 10.40 7.76
C VAL A 175 -37.99 9.17 6.90
N ASN A 176 -39.03 9.25 6.06
CA ASN A 176 -39.32 8.17 5.12
C ASN A 176 -38.17 8.03 4.10
N THR A 177 -37.75 6.81 3.80
CA THR A 177 -36.74 6.49 2.78
C THR A 177 -37.01 7.16 1.42
N SER A 178 -38.26 7.22 0.96
CA SER A 178 -38.60 7.87 -0.33
C SER A 178 -38.40 9.39 -0.27
N GLU A 179 -38.74 9.99 0.86
CA GLU A 179 -38.54 11.41 1.12
C GLU A 179 -37.05 11.74 1.22
N LEU A 180 -36.28 10.94 1.97
CA LEU A 180 -34.83 11.07 2.06
C LEU A 180 -34.18 11.00 0.66
N GLN A 181 -34.56 10.01 -0.16
CA GLN A 181 -34.04 9.90 -1.52
C GLN A 181 -34.39 11.12 -2.39
N ARG A 182 -35.59 11.67 -2.24
CA ARG A 182 -36.01 12.89 -2.95
C ARG A 182 -35.18 14.09 -2.53
N ILE A 183 -34.97 14.28 -1.22
CA ILE A 183 -34.15 15.37 -0.68
C ILE A 183 -32.71 15.24 -1.17
N VAL A 184 -32.12 14.05 -1.04
CA VAL A 184 -30.74 13.80 -1.46
C VAL A 184 -30.54 14.09 -2.95
N ARG A 185 -31.46 13.65 -3.81
CA ARG A 185 -31.39 13.94 -5.26
C ARG A 185 -31.57 15.41 -5.60
N ALA A 186 -32.34 16.16 -4.81
CA ALA A 186 -32.54 17.58 -5.02
C ALA A 186 -31.36 18.42 -4.52
N SER A 187 -30.65 17.96 -3.48
CA SER A 187 -29.55 18.68 -2.84
C SER A 187 -28.17 18.32 -3.38
N ALA A 188 -27.98 17.11 -3.89
CA ALA A 188 -26.68 16.64 -4.34
C ALA A 188 -26.26 17.24 -5.69
N ASP A 189 -25.00 17.61 -5.80
CA ASP A 189 -24.40 18.11 -7.02
C ASP A 189 -24.21 16.98 -8.06
N ILE A 190 -24.79 17.16 -9.24
CA ILE A 190 -24.79 16.19 -10.33
C ILE A 190 -23.37 15.91 -10.85
N GLU A 191 -22.50 16.92 -10.91
CA GLU A 191 -21.12 16.77 -11.38
C GLU A 191 -20.32 15.95 -10.38
N LYS A 192 -20.48 16.22 -9.09
CA LYS A 192 -19.83 15.45 -8.02
C LYS A 192 -20.32 14.02 -7.99
N ILE A 193 -21.64 13.79 -8.11
CA ILE A 193 -22.19 12.42 -8.23
C ILE A 193 -21.55 11.69 -9.40
N THR A 194 -21.45 12.33 -10.56
CA THR A 194 -20.84 11.73 -11.77
C THR A 194 -19.39 11.34 -11.52
N GLU A 195 -18.62 12.18 -10.83
CA GLU A 195 -17.26 11.87 -10.44
C GLU A 195 -17.19 10.76 -9.37
N GLY A 196 -18.12 10.74 -8.42
CA GLY A 196 -18.31 9.66 -7.45
C GLY A 196 -18.60 8.32 -8.11
N VAL A 197 -19.45 8.28 -9.14
CA VAL A 197 -19.73 7.06 -9.92
C VAL A 197 -18.45 6.54 -10.56
N LYS A 198 -17.65 7.42 -11.19
CA LYS A 198 -16.37 7.02 -11.78
C LYS A 198 -15.43 6.49 -10.70
N ARG A 199 -15.26 7.22 -9.60
CA ARG A 199 -14.38 6.82 -8.49
C ARG A 199 -14.76 5.46 -7.92
N SER A 200 -16.03 5.25 -7.56
CA SER A 200 -16.51 3.98 -7.02
C SER A 200 -16.37 2.85 -8.03
N THR A 201 -16.74 3.08 -9.30
CA THR A 201 -16.57 2.09 -10.39
C THR A 201 -15.11 1.66 -10.52
N LEU A 202 -14.18 2.61 -10.57
CA LEU A 202 -12.75 2.32 -10.69
C LEU A 202 -12.18 1.63 -9.44
N SER A 203 -12.62 2.03 -8.25
CA SER A 203 -12.25 1.38 -6.99
C SER A 203 -12.75 -0.07 -6.92
N THR A 204 -13.99 -0.35 -7.34
CA THR A 204 -14.53 -1.71 -7.45
C THR A 204 -13.71 -2.54 -8.44
N LEU A 205 -13.38 -1.99 -9.61
CA LEU A 205 -12.55 -2.69 -10.59
C LEU A 205 -11.13 -2.95 -10.08
N LEU A 206 -10.54 -2.00 -9.36
CA LEU A 206 -9.23 -2.17 -8.72
C LEU A 206 -9.26 -3.30 -7.69
N PHE A 207 -10.28 -3.31 -6.81
CA PHE A 207 -10.48 -4.38 -5.84
C PHE A 207 -10.62 -5.76 -6.49
N LEU A 208 -11.50 -5.90 -7.50
CA LEU A 208 -11.70 -7.18 -8.22
C LEU A 208 -10.47 -7.62 -9.02
N GLY A 209 -9.58 -6.68 -9.35
CA GLY A 209 -8.31 -6.93 -10.03
C GLY A 209 -7.26 -7.45 -9.06
N VAL A 210 -7.17 -6.84 -7.88
CA VAL A 210 -6.32 -7.31 -6.78
C VAL A 210 -6.77 -8.69 -6.28
N GLU A 211 -8.07 -8.91 -6.17
CA GLU A 211 -8.63 -10.17 -5.70
C GLU A 211 -8.30 -11.35 -6.65
N LEU A 212 -8.18 -11.11 -7.96
CA LEU A 212 -7.90 -12.17 -8.94
C LEU A 212 -6.65 -12.98 -8.58
N PHE A 213 -5.60 -12.34 -8.04
CA PHE A 213 -4.36 -13.00 -7.64
C PHE A 213 -4.51 -14.00 -6.49
N ASN A 214 -5.59 -13.87 -5.72
CA ASN A 214 -5.93 -14.81 -4.67
C ASN A 214 -7.07 -15.74 -5.10
N GLY A 215 -7.54 -15.67 -6.34
CA GLY A 215 -8.80 -16.25 -6.77
C GLY A 215 -10.00 -15.41 -6.28
N ARG A 216 -10.96 -15.16 -7.19
CA ARG A 216 -12.17 -14.41 -6.84
C ARG A 216 -13.09 -15.24 -5.97
N ALA A 217 -13.57 -14.64 -4.89
CA ALA A 217 -14.58 -15.21 -4.02
C ALA A 217 -15.98 -15.12 -4.65
N PRO A 218 -16.94 -15.89 -4.13
CA PRO A 218 -18.35 -15.72 -4.47
C PRO A 218 -18.84 -14.32 -4.12
N PHE A 219 -19.83 -13.83 -4.87
CA PHE A 219 -20.40 -12.49 -4.68
C PHE A 219 -20.90 -12.24 -3.23
N ALA A 220 -21.42 -13.28 -2.57
CA ALA A 220 -21.97 -13.18 -1.21
C ALA A 220 -20.90 -12.90 -0.14
N CYS A 221 -19.65 -13.29 -0.38
CA CYS A 221 -18.54 -13.07 0.55
C CYS A 221 -17.95 -11.66 0.43
N LEU A 222 -18.29 -10.92 -0.63
CA LEU A 222 -17.79 -9.56 -0.82
C LEU A 222 -18.31 -8.64 0.29
N PRO A 223 -17.53 -7.64 0.73
CA PRO A 223 -18.03 -6.63 1.66
C PRO A 223 -19.28 -5.92 1.12
N LEU A 224 -20.23 -5.59 2.00
CA LEU A 224 -21.52 -5.01 1.64
C LEU A 224 -21.40 -3.80 0.69
N SER A 225 -20.47 -2.88 0.98
CA SER A 225 -20.24 -1.70 0.16
C SER A 225 -19.86 -2.05 -1.29
N VAL A 226 -19.06 -3.10 -1.49
CA VAL A 226 -18.66 -3.60 -2.82
C VAL A 226 -19.83 -4.30 -3.50
N GLN A 227 -20.62 -5.10 -2.77
CA GLN A 227 -21.83 -5.70 -3.34
C GLN A 227 -22.78 -4.64 -3.89
N LEU A 228 -22.96 -3.55 -3.13
CA LEU A 228 -23.83 -2.44 -3.52
C LEU A 228 -23.25 -1.65 -4.70
N ASP A 229 -21.94 -1.43 -4.75
CA ASP A 229 -21.29 -0.79 -5.91
C ASP A 229 -21.42 -1.64 -7.17
N VAL A 230 -21.26 -2.96 -7.06
CA VAL A 230 -21.45 -3.89 -8.18
C VAL A 230 -22.88 -3.79 -8.70
N ARG A 231 -23.89 -3.77 -7.82
CA ARG A 231 -25.30 -3.65 -8.20
C ARG A 231 -25.64 -2.28 -8.80
N ALA A 232 -24.98 -1.21 -8.35
CA ALA A 232 -25.25 0.14 -8.81
C ALA A 232 -24.61 0.46 -10.17
N PHE A 233 -23.38 -0.02 -10.41
CA PHE A 233 -22.55 0.45 -11.52
C PHE A 233 -22.25 -0.61 -12.59
N PHE A 234 -22.70 -1.85 -12.40
CA PHE A 234 -22.44 -2.96 -13.31
C PHE A 234 -23.72 -3.76 -13.57
N THR A 235 -23.80 -4.36 -14.76
CA THR A 235 -24.95 -5.21 -15.12
C THR A 235 -24.96 -6.53 -14.36
N SER A 236 -23.79 -7.03 -13.96
CA SER A 236 -23.65 -8.24 -13.15
C SER A 236 -22.25 -8.30 -12.52
N TYR A 237 -22.10 -9.11 -11.47
CA TYR A 237 -20.79 -9.43 -10.91
C TYR A 237 -19.83 -10.02 -11.95
N LYS A 238 -20.33 -10.93 -12.81
CA LYS A 238 -19.54 -11.54 -13.90
C LYS A 238 -19.04 -10.49 -14.90
N GLU A 239 -19.80 -9.43 -15.14
CA GLU A 239 -19.37 -8.33 -16.01
C GLU A 239 -18.34 -7.42 -15.33
N ALA A 240 -18.53 -7.10 -14.05
CA ALA A 240 -17.54 -6.36 -13.26
C ALA A 240 -16.17 -7.08 -13.27
N CYS A 241 -16.18 -8.39 -13.04
CA CYS A 241 -15.03 -9.28 -13.15
C CYS A 241 -14.35 -9.21 -14.53
N ARG A 242 -15.12 -9.34 -15.62
CA ARG A 242 -14.59 -9.25 -17.00
C ARG A 242 -13.95 -7.90 -17.31
N ARG A 243 -14.56 -6.80 -16.86
CA ARG A 243 -13.99 -5.44 -17.01
C ARG A 243 -12.69 -5.30 -16.22
N SER A 244 -12.64 -5.88 -15.02
CA SER A 244 -11.43 -5.91 -14.19
C SER A 244 -10.32 -6.73 -14.83
N ASP A 245 -10.63 -7.90 -15.40
CA ASP A 245 -9.65 -8.75 -16.11
C ASP A 245 -9.04 -8.01 -17.30
N ARG A 246 -9.87 -7.23 -18.01
CA ARG A 246 -9.38 -6.41 -19.12
C ARG A 246 -8.37 -5.36 -18.66
N LEU A 247 -8.53 -4.76 -17.48
CA LEU A 247 -7.54 -3.83 -16.92
C LEU A 247 -6.21 -4.53 -16.63
N LEU A 248 -6.24 -5.74 -16.06
CA LEU A 248 -5.03 -6.53 -15.82
C LEU A 248 -4.33 -6.91 -17.12
N LEU A 249 -5.08 -7.33 -18.14
CA LEU A 249 -4.51 -7.64 -19.45
C LEU A 249 -3.83 -6.42 -20.08
N LYS A 250 -4.35 -5.21 -19.85
CA LYS A 250 -3.73 -3.96 -20.31
C LYS A 250 -2.39 -3.67 -19.64
N LEU A 251 -2.09 -4.22 -18.45
CA LEU A 251 -0.77 -4.10 -17.82
C LEU A 251 0.34 -4.82 -18.60
N ARG A 252 -0.01 -5.78 -19.46
CA ARG A 252 0.93 -6.50 -20.33
C ARG A 252 1.35 -5.69 -21.56
N ASP A 253 0.69 -4.57 -21.83
CA ASP A 253 0.98 -3.71 -22.97
C ASP A 253 1.82 -2.51 -22.51
N ASP A 254 3.10 -2.51 -22.88
CA ASP A 254 4.04 -1.44 -22.49
C ASP A 254 3.67 -0.09 -23.09
N SER A 255 3.07 -0.08 -24.29
CA SER A 255 2.63 1.16 -24.92
C SER A 255 1.47 1.78 -24.14
N TYR A 256 0.52 0.94 -23.70
CA TYR A 256 -0.61 1.35 -22.89
C TYR A 256 -0.17 1.85 -21.50
N VAL A 257 0.69 1.10 -20.81
CA VAL A 257 1.23 1.51 -19.51
C VAL A 257 1.98 2.84 -19.62
N ARG A 258 2.83 3.00 -20.65
CA ARG A 258 3.55 4.24 -20.88
C ARG A 258 2.62 5.41 -21.21
N ALA A 259 1.59 5.20 -22.02
CA ALA A 259 0.59 6.21 -22.32
C ALA A 259 -0.18 6.64 -21.05
N ALA A 260 -0.53 5.69 -20.18
CA ALA A 260 -1.15 5.96 -18.88
C ALA A 260 -0.21 6.74 -17.95
N MET A 261 1.10 6.47 -17.98
CA MET A 261 2.08 7.25 -17.23
C MET A 261 2.18 8.69 -17.75
N SER A 262 2.21 8.87 -19.08
CA SER A 262 2.28 10.20 -19.70
C SER A 262 1.02 11.03 -19.50
N SER A 263 -0.16 10.40 -19.38
CA SER A 263 -1.43 11.08 -19.12
C SER A 263 -1.73 11.28 -17.63
N SER A 264 -0.88 10.74 -16.75
CA SER A 264 -1.03 10.92 -15.31
C SER A 264 -0.90 12.40 -14.94
N LYS A 265 -1.86 12.90 -14.16
CA LYS A 265 -1.83 14.27 -13.60
C LYS A 265 -0.79 14.41 -12.49
N VAL A 266 -0.29 13.29 -11.97
CA VAL A 266 0.63 13.23 -10.84
C VAL A 266 1.86 12.39 -11.17
N GLY A 267 2.96 12.79 -10.55
CA GLY A 267 4.23 12.08 -10.64
C GLY A 267 5.15 12.58 -11.74
N LYS A 268 6.43 12.31 -11.52
CA LYS A 268 7.53 12.65 -12.40
C LYS A 268 7.82 11.49 -13.34
N LEU A 269 7.55 11.67 -14.62
CA LEU A 269 7.90 10.70 -15.66
C LEU A 269 9.36 10.88 -16.09
N THR A 270 10.15 9.82 -15.98
CA THR A 270 11.51 9.72 -16.53
C THR A 270 11.53 8.78 -17.74
N PRO A 271 12.66 8.63 -18.45
CA PRO A 271 12.76 7.70 -19.57
C PRO A 271 12.50 6.22 -19.22
N THR A 272 12.52 5.85 -17.94
CA THR A 272 12.40 4.45 -17.50
C THR A 272 11.27 4.19 -16.51
N ALA A 273 10.78 5.22 -15.81
CA ALA A 273 9.81 5.04 -14.73
C ALA A 273 8.98 6.30 -14.45
N LEU A 274 7.81 6.09 -13.86
CA LEU A 274 7.02 7.13 -13.21
C LEU A 274 7.31 7.11 -11.71
N TYR A 275 7.62 8.27 -11.13
CA TYR A 275 7.85 8.43 -9.69
C TYR A 275 6.72 9.24 -9.07
N VAL A 276 6.09 8.72 -8.02
CA VAL A 276 4.88 9.32 -7.43
C VAL A 276 5.02 9.30 -5.92
N HIS A 277 4.81 10.45 -5.29
CA HIS A 277 4.80 10.54 -3.83
C HIS A 277 3.59 9.80 -3.25
N SER A 278 3.71 9.26 -2.03
CA SER A 278 2.64 8.52 -1.34
C SER A 278 1.33 9.31 -1.27
N ARG A 279 1.42 10.62 -0.94
CA ARG A 279 0.30 11.58 -0.96
C ARG A 279 -0.45 11.68 -2.30
N ALA A 280 0.18 11.33 -3.42
CA ALA A 280 -0.39 11.47 -4.76
C ALA A 280 -0.80 10.14 -5.40
N VAL A 281 -0.53 8.99 -4.77
CA VAL A 281 -0.77 7.67 -5.38
C VAL A 281 -2.25 7.42 -5.67
N ASP A 282 -3.17 7.94 -4.85
CA ASP A 282 -4.61 7.79 -5.09
C ASP A 282 -5.13 8.61 -6.29
N HIS A 283 -4.34 9.57 -6.77
CA HIS A 283 -4.64 10.35 -7.98
C HIS A 283 -4.06 9.72 -9.26
N LEU A 284 -3.34 8.60 -9.15
CA LEU A 284 -2.87 7.88 -10.33
C LEU A 284 -4.05 7.28 -11.12
N PRO A 285 -3.93 7.18 -12.45
CA PRO A 285 -4.82 6.34 -13.25
C PRO A 285 -4.97 4.95 -12.63
N VAL A 286 -6.20 4.43 -12.58
CA VAL A 286 -6.53 3.14 -11.92
C VAL A 286 -5.61 2.00 -12.33
N VAL A 287 -5.19 1.99 -13.60
CA VAL A 287 -4.31 0.95 -14.15
C VAL A 287 -2.90 1.02 -13.55
N LEU A 288 -2.40 2.20 -13.23
CA LEU A 288 -1.11 2.37 -12.56
C LEU A 288 -1.20 2.08 -11.06
N ARG A 289 -2.35 2.38 -10.43
CA ARG A 289 -2.63 1.92 -9.05
C ARG A 289 -2.66 0.40 -9.00
N LEU A 290 -3.33 -0.25 -9.96
CA LEU A 290 -3.35 -1.71 -10.09
C LEU A 290 -1.95 -2.27 -10.33
N TYR A 291 -1.15 -1.63 -11.20
CA TYR A 291 0.26 -1.99 -11.43
C TYR A 291 1.07 -2.01 -10.12
N GLU A 292 0.95 -0.96 -9.31
CA GLU A 292 1.61 -0.87 -8.01
C GLU A 292 1.09 -1.96 -7.05
N HIS A 293 -0.22 -2.17 -7.01
CA HIS A 293 -0.84 -3.17 -6.15
C HIS A 293 -0.41 -4.60 -6.50
N CYS A 294 -0.19 -4.93 -7.78
CA CYS A 294 0.37 -6.22 -8.18
C CYS A 294 1.69 -6.52 -7.45
N ALA A 295 2.57 -5.53 -7.32
CA ALA A 295 3.81 -5.69 -6.57
C ALA A 295 3.56 -5.83 -5.06
N SER A 296 2.63 -5.02 -4.51
CA SER A 296 2.25 -5.13 -3.09
C SER A 296 1.66 -6.51 -2.75
N ILE A 297 0.97 -7.17 -3.67
CA ILE A 297 0.42 -8.52 -3.48
C ILE A 297 1.52 -9.57 -3.54
N ALA A 298 2.46 -9.42 -4.47
CA ALA A 298 3.53 -10.38 -4.69
C ALA A 298 4.45 -10.51 -3.48
N ALA A 299 4.78 -9.39 -2.82
CA ALA A 299 5.82 -9.37 -1.79
C ALA A 299 5.52 -8.52 -0.54
N GLY A 300 4.35 -7.86 -0.49
CA GLY A 300 4.03 -6.89 0.56
C GLY A 300 4.56 -5.49 0.25
N ARG A 301 3.79 -4.46 0.61
CA ARG A 301 4.25 -3.06 0.56
C ARG A 301 4.91 -2.73 1.90
N PRO A 302 6.12 -2.13 1.93
CA PRO A 302 6.74 -1.72 3.18
C PRO A 302 5.87 -0.64 3.87
N PRO A 303 5.83 -0.58 5.21
CA PRO A 303 5.00 0.38 5.93
C PRO A 303 5.52 1.80 5.73
N GLU A 304 6.84 1.97 5.75
CA GLU A 304 7.51 3.25 5.53
C GLU A 304 8.02 3.34 4.10
N TRP A 305 7.42 4.26 3.34
CA TRP A 305 7.91 4.67 2.03
C TRP A 305 7.35 6.04 1.68
N THR A 306 8.06 6.74 0.80
CA THR A 306 7.73 8.12 0.44
C THR A 306 7.40 8.25 -1.04
N VAL A 307 8.15 7.56 -1.90
CA VAL A 307 7.97 7.62 -3.37
C VAL A 307 7.86 6.22 -3.95
N ALA A 308 6.79 5.97 -4.70
CA ALA A 308 6.64 4.78 -5.52
C ALA A 308 7.25 5.04 -6.91
N LYS A 309 8.12 4.16 -7.37
CA LYS A 309 8.75 4.14 -8.69
C LYS A 309 8.17 3.00 -9.51
N LEU A 310 7.37 3.32 -10.52
CA LEU A 310 6.76 2.37 -11.45
C LEU A 310 7.60 2.28 -12.72
N ARG A 311 8.36 1.20 -12.89
CA ARG A 311 9.16 1.00 -14.11
C ARG A 311 8.29 0.50 -15.25
N HIS A 312 8.26 1.22 -16.37
CA HIS A 312 7.66 0.66 -17.58
C HIS A 312 8.63 -0.25 -18.35
N ARG A 313 9.95 -0.04 -18.22
CA ARG A 313 10.98 -0.90 -18.83
C ARG A 313 11.53 -1.88 -17.78
N GLY A 314 11.48 -3.19 -18.05
CA GLY A 314 11.89 -4.23 -17.09
C GLY A 314 10.95 -4.30 -15.88
N ARG A 315 9.64 -4.29 -16.17
CA ARG A 315 8.49 -4.23 -15.25
C ARG A 315 8.81 -4.43 -13.76
N GLY A 316 8.57 -3.40 -12.97
CA GLY A 316 8.65 -3.55 -11.53
C GLY A 316 8.31 -2.28 -10.78
N VAL A 317 8.16 -2.44 -9.49
CA VAL A 317 7.81 -1.37 -8.57
C VAL A 317 8.93 -1.23 -7.56
N SER A 318 9.26 -0.01 -7.19
CA SER A 318 10.14 0.24 -6.04
C SER A 318 9.51 1.24 -5.10
N TRP A 319 9.52 0.96 -3.81
CA TRP A 319 9.15 1.88 -2.76
C TRP A 319 10.43 2.46 -2.16
N LEU A 320 10.57 3.77 -2.29
CA LEU A 320 11.75 4.53 -1.88
C LEU A 320 11.42 5.30 -0.60
N ASN A 321 12.22 5.09 0.45
CA ASN A 321 12.05 5.75 1.74
C ASN A 321 12.91 7.02 1.81
N TYR A 322 12.25 8.17 1.85
CA TYR A 322 12.83 9.50 2.06
C TYR A 322 12.21 10.08 3.34
N PRO A 323 12.79 9.78 4.53
CA PRO A 323 12.20 10.16 5.82
C PRO A 323 12.07 11.68 5.97
N ASP A 324 13.04 12.42 5.45
CA ASP A 324 13.12 13.88 5.59
C ASP A 324 12.47 14.60 4.39
N PHE A 325 11.56 13.95 3.67
CA PHE A 325 11.03 14.50 2.41
C PHE A 325 10.38 15.87 2.57
N ASP A 326 9.70 16.16 3.68
CA ASP A 326 9.05 17.45 3.87
C ASP A 326 10.00 18.54 4.41
N VAL A 327 11.03 18.13 5.15
CA VAL A 327 11.92 19.03 5.89
C VAL A 327 13.18 19.37 5.10
N ASP A 328 13.84 18.38 4.49
CA ASP A 328 15.04 18.58 3.69
C ASP A 328 14.66 19.09 2.28
N PRO A 329 15.26 20.17 1.76
CA PRO A 329 15.09 20.56 0.35
C PRO A 329 15.46 19.47 -0.64
N HIS A 330 16.48 18.66 -0.34
CA HIS A 330 17.00 17.58 -1.18
C HIS A 330 17.13 16.28 -0.37
N PRO A 331 16.00 15.64 -0.01
CA PRO A 331 15.99 14.53 0.92
C PRO A 331 16.78 13.35 0.35
N ARG A 332 17.49 12.68 1.24
CA ARG A 332 18.39 11.58 0.93
C ARG A 332 17.64 10.26 1.03
N LEU A 333 17.92 9.35 0.11
CA LEU A 333 17.34 8.02 0.10
C LEU A 333 17.87 7.24 1.31
N ARG A 334 16.98 6.78 2.18
CA ARG A 334 17.34 5.89 3.31
C ARG A 334 17.39 4.44 2.85
N SER A 335 16.35 4.01 2.14
CA SER A 335 16.24 2.63 1.64
C SER A 335 15.39 2.55 0.37
N SER A 336 15.64 1.50 -0.41
CA SER A 336 14.85 1.15 -1.59
C SER A 336 14.43 -0.30 -1.48
N TYR A 337 13.13 -0.57 -1.60
CA TYR A 337 12.60 -1.91 -1.74
C TYR A 337 11.97 -2.10 -3.10
N MET A 338 12.43 -3.08 -3.87
CA MET A 338 12.06 -3.33 -5.26
C MET A 338 11.45 -4.71 -5.42
N VAL A 339 10.39 -4.78 -6.24
CA VAL A 339 9.79 -6.03 -6.72
C VAL A 339 9.89 -6.05 -8.23
N ASP A 340 10.54 -7.07 -8.78
CA ASP A 340 10.49 -7.42 -10.19
C ASP A 340 9.22 -8.22 -10.46
N LEU A 341 8.34 -7.71 -11.32
CA LEU A 341 7.04 -8.34 -11.57
C LEU A 341 7.11 -9.50 -12.56
N ALA A 342 8.22 -9.68 -13.28
CA ALA A 342 8.41 -10.79 -14.20
C ALA A 342 9.05 -11.98 -13.50
N ALA A 343 10.10 -11.73 -12.71
CA ALA A 343 10.79 -12.77 -11.95
C ALA A 343 10.14 -13.05 -10.58
N LEU A 344 9.24 -12.18 -10.12
CA LEU A 344 8.68 -12.18 -8.75
C LEU A 344 9.76 -12.12 -7.66
N GLN A 345 10.92 -11.54 -8.01
CA GLN A 345 12.05 -11.39 -7.10
C GLN A 345 12.00 -10.05 -6.40
N THR A 346 12.53 -10.02 -5.18
CA THR A 346 12.58 -8.82 -4.35
C THR A 346 14.00 -8.41 -4.07
N SER A 347 14.24 -7.10 -3.92
CA SER A 347 15.55 -6.56 -3.61
C SER A 347 15.41 -5.39 -2.65
N PHE A 348 16.14 -5.44 -1.55
CA PHE A 348 16.20 -4.37 -0.56
C PHE A 348 17.62 -3.80 -0.51
N MET A 349 17.73 -2.47 -0.56
CA MET A 349 18.99 -1.75 -0.46
C MET A 349 18.87 -0.69 0.63
N SER A 350 19.78 -0.75 1.63
CA SER A 350 19.95 0.32 2.62
C SER A 350 21.07 1.26 2.18
N TYR A 351 20.83 2.55 2.35
CA TYR A 351 21.78 3.62 2.06
C TYR A 351 22.24 4.35 3.34
N GLU A 352 21.83 3.89 4.52
CA GLU A 352 22.15 4.54 5.81
C GLU A 352 23.66 4.70 6.05
N GLU A 353 24.44 3.71 5.65
CA GLU A 353 25.91 3.70 5.79
C GLU A 353 26.63 4.28 4.56
N SER A 354 25.88 4.74 3.55
CA SER A 354 26.47 5.30 2.34
C SER A 354 26.98 6.73 2.58
N LEU A 355 28.24 6.98 2.24
CA LEU A 355 28.87 8.31 2.30
C LEU A 355 28.39 9.27 1.20
N ASN A 356 27.66 8.77 0.21
CA ASN A 356 27.17 9.55 -0.91
C ASN A 356 25.80 9.04 -1.38
N ARG A 357 24.76 9.35 -0.60
CA ARG A 357 23.42 8.83 -0.83
C ARG A 357 22.79 9.44 -2.08
N PRO A 358 21.96 8.68 -2.81
CA PRO A 358 21.05 9.28 -3.79
C PRO A 358 20.14 10.30 -3.11
N LEU A 359 19.85 11.41 -3.79
CA LEU A 359 18.93 12.43 -3.28
C LEU A 359 17.85 12.78 -4.30
N LEU A 360 16.75 13.35 -3.81
CA LEU A 360 15.71 13.90 -4.67
C LEU A 360 15.89 15.39 -4.87
N HIS A 361 15.60 15.83 -6.09
CA HIS A 361 15.44 17.23 -6.46
C HIS A 361 14.11 17.42 -7.19
N ARG A 362 13.64 18.66 -7.31
CA ARG A 362 12.35 19.00 -7.95
C ARG A 362 11.16 18.29 -7.30
N LYS A 363 11.08 18.34 -5.96
CA LYS A 363 10.07 17.61 -5.19
C LYS A 363 8.63 17.86 -5.62
N HIS A 364 8.33 19.06 -6.12
CA HIS A 364 7.01 19.45 -6.60
C HIS A 364 6.49 18.57 -7.76
N GLU A 365 7.38 17.90 -8.53
CA GLU A 365 6.98 17.02 -9.64
C GLU A 365 6.42 15.67 -9.16
N PHE A 366 6.68 15.26 -7.91
CA PHE A 366 6.19 13.98 -7.38
C PHE A 366 4.80 14.06 -6.74
N LEU A 367 4.29 15.27 -6.49
CA LEU A 367 3.06 15.55 -5.75
C LEU A 367 1.89 15.86 -6.69
N HIS A 368 0.68 15.89 -6.12
CA HIS A 368 -0.49 16.42 -6.83
C HIS A 368 -0.35 17.95 -6.99
N PRO A 369 -0.78 18.56 -8.11
CA PRO A 369 -0.68 20.02 -8.32
C PRO A 369 -1.31 20.86 -7.20
N ASP A 370 -2.38 20.36 -6.58
CA ASP A 370 -3.11 21.02 -5.49
C ASP A 370 -2.52 20.76 -4.10
N ASP A 371 -1.39 20.04 -4.01
CA ASP A 371 -0.73 19.80 -2.73
C ASP A 371 -0.19 21.12 -2.13
N PRO A 372 -0.41 21.40 -0.83
CA PRO A 372 -0.05 22.67 -0.21
C PRO A 372 1.45 22.99 -0.25
N ASP A 373 2.33 21.98 -0.37
CA ASP A 373 3.78 22.18 -0.44
C ASP A 373 4.30 22.43 -1.86
N VAL A 374 3.51 22.16 -2.90
CA VAL A 374 3.94 22.33 -4.30
C VAL A 374 4.43 23.75 -4.59
N PRO A 375 3.72 24.83 -4.19
CA PRO A 375 4.22 26.19 -4.39
C PRO A 375 5.55 26.48 -3.67
N LYS A 376 5.80 25.84 -2.51
CA LYS A 376 7.07 25.96 -1.76
C LYS A 376 8.20 25.30 -2.52
N TYR A 377 8.02 24.05 -2.95
CA TYR A 377 9.04 23.27 -3.65
C TYR A 377 9.31 23.78 -5.07
N ARG A 378 8.29 24.30 -5.78
CA ARG A 378 8.46 24.89 -7.11
C ARG A 378 9.33 26.14 -7.07
N ARG A 379 9.07 27.07 -6.14
CA ARG A 379 9.88 28.29 -5.97
C ARG A 379 11.35 28.00 -5.72
N LEU A 380 11.64 26.96 -4.94
CA LEU A 380 13.00 26.49 -4.72
C LEU A 380 13.62 26.00 -6.04
N THR A 381 12.94 25.10 -6.76
CA THR A 381 13.43 24.61 -8.06
C THR A 381 13.66 25.72 -9.09
N ASP A 382 12.76 26.70 -9.18
CA ASP A 382 12.92 27.83 -10.10
C ASP A 382 14.15 28.68 -9.76
N SER A 383 14.48 28.79 -8.47
CA SER A 383 15.67 29.50 -8.01
C SER A 383 16.95 28.72 -8.33
N GLU A 384 16.92 27.40 -8.20
CA GLU A 384 18.02 26.49 -8.55
C GLU A 384 18.28 26.45 -10.06
N LEU A 385 17.21 26.42 -10.88
CA LEU A 385 17.29 26.51 -12.33
C LEU A 385 17.96 27.82 -12.76
N ARG A 386 17.51 28.96 -12.22
CA ARG A 386 18.12 30.27 -12.50
C ARG A 386 19.58 30.37 -12.03
N ALA A 387 19.96 29.64 -11.00
CA ALA A 387 21.34 29.57 -10.52
C ALA A 387 22.24 28.62 -11.35
N GLY A 388 21.68 27.86 -12.29
CA GLY A 388 22.42 26.95 -13.16
C GLY A 388 22.76 25.59 -12.53
N LEU A 389 22.10 25.19 -11.44
CA LEU A 389 22.37 23.92 -10.74
C LEU A 389 21.97 22.68 -11.55
N TYR A 390 21.11 22.84 -12.56
CA TYR A 390 20.65 21.75 -13.41
C TYR A 390 21.37 21.66 -14.76
N THR A 391 22.45 22.41 -14.97
CA THR A 391 23.24 22.35 -16.21
C THR A 391 23.88 20.98 -16.41
N ASN A 392 24.29 20.31 -15.32
CA ASN A 392 24.88 18.97 -15.32
C ASN A 392 23.99 17.96 -14.59
N PRO A 393 22.83 17.56 -15.16
CA PRO A 393 21.84 16.76 -14.46
C PRO A 393 22.32 15.34 -14.06
N HIS A 394 23.40 14.86 -14.66
CA HIS A 394 24.00 13.56 -14.34
C HIS A 394 24.85 13.58 -13.05
N LEU A 395 25.26 14.76 -12.57
CA LEU A 395 26.08 14.91 -11.35
C LEU A 395 25.22 15.09 -10.10
N ILE A 396 24.02 15.65 -10.23
CA ILE A 396 23.17 16.08 -9.11
C ILE A 396 22.33 14.96 -8.46
N GLY A 397 22.53 13.71 -8.85
CA GLY A 397 21.75 12.59 -8.33
C GLY A 397 22.17 12.13 -6.92
N THR A 398 23.25 12.67 -6.37
CA THR A 398 23.85 12.23 -5.10
C THR A 398 24.24 13.42 -4.21
N GLU A 399 24.38 13.19 -2.91
CA GLU A 399 24.78 14.20 -1.91
C GLU A 399 26.03 14.99 -2.33
N GLN A 400 27.13 14.31 -2.61
CA GLN A 400 28.41 14.93 -2.97
C GLN A 400 28.31 15.65 -4.31
N GLY A 401 27.61 15.07 -5.29
CA GLY A 401 27.45 15.68 -6.60
C GLY A 401 26.56 16.94 -6.57
N TRP A 402 25.53 16.95 -5.72
CA TRP A 402 24.72 18.14 -5.47
C TRP A 402 25.52 19.24 -4.76
N GLU A 403 26.27 18.90 -3.73
CA GLU A 403 27.13 19.85 -3.01
C GLU A 403 28.21 20.44 -3.93
N ALA A 404 28.81 19.63 -4.81
CA ALA A 404 29.77 20.11 -5.79
C ALA A 404 29.16 21.14 -6.76
N GLU A 405 27.91 20.92 -7.20
CA GLU A 405 27.20 21.88 -8.05
C GLU A 405 26.80 23.15 -7.29
N LEU A 406 26.43 23.05 -6.00
CA LEU A 406 26.23 24.23 -5.14
C LEU A 406 27.50 25.07 -5.03
N VAL A 407 28.66 24.43 -4.78
CA VAL A 407 29.97 25.09 -4.77
C VAL A 407 30.25 25.77 -6.11
N ARG A 408 30.11 25.04 -7.22
CA ARG A 408 30.36 25.55 -8.58
C ARG A 408 29.54 26.80 -8.89
N CYS A 409 28.29 26.84 -8.44
CA CYS A 409 27.40 27.98 -8.64
C CYS A 409 27.51 29.08 -7.57
N GLY A 410 28.39 28.93 -6.57
CA GLY A 410 28.55 29.87 -5.47
C GLY A 410 27.28 29.99 -4.62
N ARG A 411 26.57 28.88 -4.39
CA ARG A 411 25.30 28.82 -3.68
C ARG A 411 25.36 27.92 -2.45
N GLU A 412 24.41 28.13 -1.54
CA GLU A 412 24.13 27.24 -0.42
C GLU A 412 22.62 27.21 -0.13
N LEU A 413 22.16 26.20 0.59
CA LEU A 413 20.77 26.04 0.99
C LEU A 413 20.58 26.44 2.46
N ARG A 414 19.55 27.24 2.74
CA ARG A 414 19.06 27.54 4.09
C ARG A 414 17.58 27.18 4.17
N GLY A 415 17.30 25.94 4.58
CA GLY A 415 15.97 25.32 4.38
C GLY A 415 15.61 25.25 2.90
N HIS A 416 14.35 25.54 2.53
CA HIS A 416 13.91 25.63 1.12
C HIS A 416 14.24 26.97 0.45
N ARG A 417 15.38 27.59 0.77
CA ARG A 417 15.86 28.81 0.13
C ARG A 417 17.29 28.65 -0.37
N LEU A 418 17.53 29.06 -1.60
CA LEU A 418 18.85 29.12 -2.21
C LEU A 418 19.45 30.51 -2.01
N VAL A 419 20.60 30.59 -1.33
CA VAL A 419 21.30 31.86 -1.07
C VAL A 419 22.71 31.82 -1.68
N ARG A 420 23.38 32.98 -1.74
CA ARG A 420 24.79 33.01 -2.15
C ARG A 420 25.65 32.45 -1.02
N ARG A 421 26.62 31.61 -1.37
CA ARG A 421 27.64 31.13 -0.44
C ARG A 421 28.54 32.32 -0.07
N THR A 422 28.67 32.58 1.23
CA THR A 422 29.53 33.64 1.78
C THR A 422 30.97 33.19 1.89
#